data_AF-A0A2X0SFR4-F1
#
_entry.id   AF-A0A2X0SFR4-F1
#
_cell.length_a   1.000
_cell.length_b   1.000
_cell.length_c   1.000
_cell.angle_alpha   90.00
_cell.angle_beta   90.00
_cell.angle_gamma   90.00
#
_symmetry.space_group_name_H-M   'P 1'
#
loop_
_entity.id
_entity.type
_entity.pdbx_description
1 polymer ?
#
loop_
_entity_poly.entity_id
_entity_poly.type
_entity_poly.pdbx_seq_one_letter_code
_entity_poly.pdbx_strand_id
1 'polypeptide(L)'
;MVLSDMAVRRAKATGKAYDLYDTLGLYLAVTANGGKSWHFRYYWLNKRKRMSFGTYPEVSLLEARALRDAARALVAKGINPRVHRKQKRAAAKLAGEHTFEAVYKQWFAHRELSLKKGRQCTSSTLPRIFDKDVLPLLGKRSIYEIKRPDLLEVIARIERRKALSVAEKVRTWFNQMFRYALVVVPDLEYNPASDLDVVAVPLPPVNHNPFLRMPDLPKLLQRLRKYRGRLQTQLGLRFLLLTGVRTGELRLATPDQFHLDQGLWIIPPEIVKQLQTDMRRKRQKPQDIPPYIVPLSAQAIEIVRHLLDHFKPAQRYLFRHDYDLKRRMSENTLNTALKRMGYRDLQTGHGLRAVMSTALNEIGYPLKWVDAQLSHVDPNKTSATYNHAEYVEQRRRMMQDWADRLDLFEQNMVEAASMPLTIHVEGVSAVTNEQANGTEPPKTTAASPILLVTKPGDAVPLVTTAAHRLSAVTLPQPAAQPLSDVQRERMELIDVFESPHNLPVAAYAKLAGKSRRWISYEVRAGNLLALNVGNRGQRVPDWHLDPHKHALIQAVLKLNRDADPWKIYHALLKPRGALGRRSAIEAVTADNLDKAIMVVSTDVKEGEWFPLQVA
;
A
#
# COMPACT_ATOMS: atom_id res chain seq x y z
N MET A 1 -80.66 22.03 4.39
CA MET A 1 -80.43 23.43 3.97
C MET A 1 -78.99 23.55 3.51
N VAL A 2 -78.72 24.26 2.41
CA VAL A 2 -77.36 24.45 1.89
C VAL A 2 -76.68 25.55 2.70
N LEU A 3 -75.46 25.31 3.19
CA LEU A 3 -74.70 26.34 3.92
C LEU A 3 -74.17 27.39 2.94
N SER A 4 -74.21 28.67 3.34
CA SER A 4 -73.57 29.78 2.63
C SER A 4 -72.27 30.18 3.31
N ASP A 5 -71.32 30.74 2.55
CA ASP A 5 -70.03 31.17 3.10
C ASP A 5 -70.20 32.26 4.17
N MET A 6 -71.19 33.15 4.01
CA MET A 6 -71.57 34.14 5.02
C MET A 6 -72.05 33.49 6.32
N ALA A 7 -72.82 32.41 6.26
CA ALA A 7 -73.28 31.70 7.46
C ALA A 7 -72.11 31.04 8.20
N VAL A 8 -71.13 30.48 7.48
CA VAL A 8 -69.88 29.95 8.05
C VAL A 8 -69.09 31.04 8.77
N ARG A 9 -68.91 32.19 8.12
CA ARG A 9 -68.20 33.34 8.69
C ARG A 9 -68.87 33.86 9.96
N ARG A 10 -70.19 34.02 9.93
CA ARG A 10 -70.99 34.57 11.04
C ARG A 10 -71.22 33.61 12.21
N ALA A 11 -70.88 32.34 12.07
CA ALA A 11 -70.96 31.38 13.18
C ALA A 11 -70.05 31.83 14.35
N LYS A 12 -70.61 32.06 15.54
CA LYS A 12 -69.91 32.55 16.74
C LYS A 12 -69.97 31.52 17.87
N ALA A 13 -69.06 31.62 18.82
CA ALA A 13 -69.11 30.85 20.06
C ALA A 13 -70.41 31.15 20.82
N THR A 14 -71.11 30.10 21.24
CA THR A 14 -72.35 30.19 22.05
C THR A 14 -72.16 29.61 23.45
N GLY A 15 -70.91 29.30 23.84
CA GLY A 15 -70.58 28.62 25.10
C GLY A 15 -70.89 27.11 25.11
N LYS A 16 -71.58 26.58 24.07
CA LYS A 16 -71.83 25.15 23.86
C LYS A 16 -71.46 24.76 22.44
N ALA A 17 -70.99 23.53 22.24
CA ALA A 17 -70.66 23.04 20.90
C ALA A 17 -71.94 22.80 20.07
N TYR A 18 -71.93 23.21 18.80
CA TYR A 18 -73.06 23.04 17.89
C TYR A 18 -72.62 22.75 16.45
N ASP A 19 -73.51 22.13 15.67
CA ASP A 19 -73.25 21.70 14.29
C ASP A 19 -74.09 22.53 13.30
N LEU A 20 -73.46 23.07 12.26
CA LEU A 20 -74.13 23.70 11.11
C LEU A 20 -74.10 22.73 9.92
N TYR A 21 -75.26 22.22 9.53
CA TYR A 21 -75.38 21.18 8.50
C TYR A 21 -75.40 21.75 7.08
N ASP A 22 -74.56 21.18 6.21
CA ASP A 22 -74.60 21.36 4.77
C ASP A 22 -75.22 20.12 4.09
N THR A 23 -75.13 20.06 2.78
CA THR A 23 -75.62 18.96 1.97
C THR A 23 -74.77 17.69 2.07
N LEU A 24 -75.43 16.55 1.86
CA LEU A 24 -74.80 15.24 1.64
C LEU A 24 -73.88 14.81 2.81
N GLY A 25 -74.30 15.08 4.04
CA GLY A 25 -73.60 14.64 5.26
C GLY A 25 -72.40 15.50 5.66
N LEU A 26 -72.09 16.58 4.94
CA LEU A 26 -71.11 17.59 5.35
C LEU A 26 -71.73 18.56 6.37
N TYR A 27 -70.96 18.98 7.36
CA TYR A 27 -71.36 19.97 8.35
C TYR A 27 -70.14 20.63 8.97
N LEU A 28 -70.32 21.83 9.53
CA LEU A 28 -69.32 22.54 10.30
C LEU A 28 -69.60 22.35 11.79
N ALA A 29 -68.67 21.73 12.53
CA ALA A 29 -68.74 21.70 13.99
C ALA A 29 -68.06 22.95 14.55
N VAL A 30 -68.80 23.69 15.37
CA VAL A 30 -68.34 24.87 16.10
C VAL A 30 -68.18 24.49 17.56
N THR A 31 -66.97 24.62 18.09
CA THR A 31 -66.65 24.35 19.50
C THR A 31 -67.18 25.46 20.41
N ALA A 32 -67.30 25.18 21.71
CA ALA A 32 -67.72 26.18 22.70
C ALA A 32 -66.83 27.44 22.71
N ASN A 33 -65.54 27.28 22.36
CA ASN A 33 -64.54 28.36 22.27
C ASN A 33 -64.49 29.02 20.87
N GLY A 34 -65.37 28.65 19.94
CA GLY A 34 -65.48 29.28 18.62
C GLY A 34 -64.59 28.69 17.52
N GLY A 35 -63.79 27.66 17.80
CA GLY A 35 -63.06 26.90 16.78
C GLY A 35 -64.02 26.18 15.82
N LYS A 36 -63.78 26.27 14.51
CA LYS A 36 -64.66 25.77 13.44
C LYS A 36 -63.97 24.67 12.64
N SER A 37 -64.60 23.50 12.49
CA SER A 37 -64.02 22.38 11.76
C SER A 37 -65.03 21.66 10.88
N TRP A 38 -64.61 21.30 9.66
CA TRP A 38 -65.43 20.59 8.71
C TRP A 38 -65.46 19.10 9.03
N HIS A 39 -66.66 18.53 9.03
CA HIS A 39 -66.88 17.12 9.24
C HIS A 39 -67.83 16.52 8.21
N PHE A 40 -67.56 15.29 7.84
CA PHE A 40 -68.39 14.51 6.93
C PHE A 40 -68.84 13.21 7.61
N ARG A 41 -70.16 13.02 7.65
CA ARG A 41 -70.84 11.81 8.12
C ARG A 41 -71.18 10.93 6.92
N TYR A 42 -70.85 9.65 7.02
CA TYR A 42 -71.14 8.63 6.01
C TYR A 42 -71.45 7.28 6.66
N TYR A 43 -72.06 6.36 5.93
CA TYR A 43 -72.26 4.99 6.37
C TYR A 43 -71.18 4.09 5.77
N TRP A 44 -70.65 3.18 6.58
CA TRP A 44 -69.70 2.16 6.16
C TRP A 44 -70.05 0.84 6.85
N LEU A 45 -70.33 -0.21 6.08
CA LEU A 45 -70.80 -1.50 6.60
C LEU A 45 -71.96 -1.34 7.60
N ASN A 46 -72.98 -0.59 7.20
CA ASN A 46 -74.17 -0.25 7.99
C ASN A 46 -73.90 0.50 9.31
N LYS A 47 -72.67 0.96 9.57
CA LYS A 47 -72.31 1.77 10.74
C LYS A 47 -72.05 3.21 10.33
N ARG A 48 -72.68 4.16 11.04
CA ARG A 48 -72.43 5.59 10.85
C ARG A 48 -71.00 5.93 11.29
N LYS A 49 -70.22 6.56 10.41
CA LYS A 49 -68.85 7.02 10.65
C LYS A 49 -68.74 8.52 10.38
N ARG A 50 -67.72 9.14 10.96
CA ARG A 50 -67.38 10.55 10.80
C ARG A 50 -65.91 10.69 10.41
N MET A 51 -65.59 11.62 9.52
CA MET A 51 -64.23 12.10 9.27
C MET A 51 -64.19 13.63 9.29
N SER A 52 -63.08 14.23 9.72
CA SER A 52 -62.82 15.68 9.61
C SER A 52 -62.16 16.01 8.28
N PHE A 53 -62.37 17.20 7.72
CA PHE A 53 -61.68 17.68 6.52
C PHE A 53 -60.71 18.83 6.76
N GLY A 54 -60.72 19.42 7.96
CA GLY A 54 -59.83 20.52 8.33
C GLY A 54 -60.58 21.58 9.11
N THR A 55 -59.87 22.63 9.48
CA THR A 55 -60.38 23.79 10.21
C THR A 55 -60.69 24.94 9.26
N TYR A 56 -61.72 25.72 9.56
CA TYR A 56 -61.98 26.98 8.86
C TYR A 56 -61.18 28.09 9.56
N PRO A 57 -60.48 29.00 8.84
CA PRO A 57 -60.58 29.26 7.40
C PRO A 57 -59.59 28.52 6.49
N GLU A 58 -58.66 27.72 7.02
CA GLU A 58 -57.65 27.00 6.22
C GLU A 58 -58.26 26.10 5.13
N VAL A 59 -59.43 25.53 5.42
CA VAL A 59 -60.26 24.82 4.44
C VAL A 59 -61.55 25.61 4.24
N SER A 60 -61.73 26.15 3.05
CA SER A 60 -62.94 26.88 2.65
C SER A 60 -64.16 25.95 2.52
N LEU A 61 -65.36 26.53 2.47
CA LEU A 61 -66.58 25.75 2.20
C LEU A 61 -66.52 25.04 0.84
N LEU A 62 -65.91 25.67 -0.16
CA LEU A 62 -65.74 25.10 -1.50
C LEU A 62 -64.82 23.86 -1.47
N GLU A 63 -63.66 23.96 -0.84
CA GLU A 63 -62.73 22.84 -0.68
C GLU A 63 -63.33 21.72 0.17
N ALA A 64 -64.08 22.06 1.22
CA ALA A 64 -64.78 21.09 2.04
C ALA A 64 -65.82 20.27 1.24
N ARG A 65 -66.51 20.93 0.28
CA ARG A 65 -67.43 20.25 -0.66
C ARG A 65 -66.67 19.35 -1.65
N ALA A 66 -65.54 19.81 -2.19
CA ALA A 66 -64.70 18.98 -3.06
C ALA A 66 -64.15 17.74 -2.34
N LEU A 67 -63.66 17.90 -1.10
CA LEU A 67 -63.19 16.80 -0.25
C LEU A 67 -64.32 15.82 0.11
N ARG A 68 -65.54 16.32 0.35
CA ARG A 68 -66.74 15.51 0.53
C ARG A 68 -67.01 14.65 -0.71
N ASP A 69 -67.02 15.25 -1.89
CA ASP A 69 -67.36 14.54 -3.12
C ASP A 69 -66.32 13.47 -3.47
N ALA A 70 -65.03 13.76 -3.25
CA ALA A 70 -63.96 12.76 -3.34
C ALA A 70 -64.12 11.61 -2.33
N ALA A 71 -64.50 11.91 -1.08
CA ALA A 71 -64.75 10.89 -0.07
C ALA A 71 -66.00 10.04 -0.40
N ARG A 72 -67.06 10.65 -0.94
CA ARG A 72 -68.26 9.92 -1.39
C ARG A 72 -67.95 8.99 -2.56
N ALA A 73 -67.13 9.41 -3.51
CA ALA A 73 -66.68 8.56 -4.61
C ALA A 73 -65.92 7.32 -4.11
N LEU A 74 -65.12 7.43 -3.04
CA LEU A 74 -64.48 6.28 -2.40
C LEU A 74 -65.49 5.34 -1.75
N VAL A 75 -66.48 5.86 -1.02
CA VAL A 75 -67.55 5.04 -0.43
C VAL A 75 -68.33 4.29 -1.52
N ALA A 76 -68.65 4.94 -2.63
CA ALA A 76 -69.35 4.33 -3.76
C ALA A 76 -68.55 3.18 -4.40
N LYS A 77 -67.21 3.26 -4.37
CA LYS A 77 -66.30 2.19 -4.82
C LYS A 77 -66.09 1.09 -3.78
N GLY A 78 -66.82 1.12 -2.66
CA GLY A 78 -66.61 0.16 -1.57
C GLY A 78 -65.24 0.32 -0.89
N ILE A 79 -64.72 1.55 -0.78
CA ILE A 79 -63.47 1.85 -0.08
C ILE A 79 -63.76 2.78 1.10
N ASN A 80 -63.34 2.42 2.31
CA ASN A 80 -63.50 3.28 3.49
C ASN A 80 -62.61 4.54 3.38
N PRO A 81 -63.18 5.77 3.29
CA PRO A 81 -62.38 6.98 3.10
C PRO A 81 -61.42 7.29 4.26
N ARG A 82 -61.78 6.91 5.49
CA ARG A 82 -60.92 7.12 6.67
C ARG A 82 -59.72 6.17 6.66
N VAL A 83 -59.93 4.91 6.27
CA VAL A 83 -58.85 3.92 6.13
C VAL A 83 -57.95 4.30 4.96
N HIS A 84 -58.51 4.65 3.81
CA HIS A 84 -57.76 5.12 2.64
C HIS A 84 -56.91 6.35 2.96
N ARG A 85 -57.44 7.33 3.72
CA ARG A 85 -56.64 8.47 4.20
C ARG A 85 -55.52 8.06 5.15
N LYS A 86 -55.78 7.11 6.05
CA LYS A 86 -54.77 6.57 6.98
C LYS A 86 -53.66 5.85 6.20
N GLN A 87 -54.02 5.04 5.21
CA GLN A 87 -53.07 4.35 4.32
C GLN A 87 -52.25 5.36 3.51
N LYS A 88 -52.87 6.38 2.90
CA LYS A 88 -52.13 7.45 2.20
C LYS A 88 -51.14 8.19 3.10
N ARG A 89 -51.52 8.50 4.35
CA ARG A 89 -50.60 9.11 5.32
C ARG A 89 -49.47 8.16 5.74
N ALA A 90 -49.78 6.88 5.96
CA ALA A 90 -48.77 5.88 6.29
C ALA A 90 -47.79 5.68 5.14
N ALA A 91 -48.27 5.59 3.90
CA ALA A 91 -47.45 5.50 2.69
C ALA A 91 -46.55 6.74 2.52
N ALA A 92 -47.07 7.95 2.76
CA ALA A 92 -46.27 9.17 2.73
C ALA A 92 -45.19 9.21 3.82
N LYS A 93 -45.49 8.67 5.00
CA LYS A 93 -44.51 8.55 6.10
C LYS A 93 -43.43 7.51 5.77
N LEU A 94 -43.82 6.32 5.31
CA LEU A 94 -42.93 5.25 4.86
C LEU A 94 -42.05 5.72 3.69
N ALA A 95 -42.59 6.49 2.75
CA ALA A 95 -41.82 7.07 1.65
C ALA A 95 -40.75 8.06 2.12
N GLY A 96 -41.02 8.82 3.19
CA GLY A 96 -40.04 9.71 3.82
C GLY A 96 -39.01 8.98 4.70
N GLU A 97 -39.40 7.87 5.33
CA GLU A 97 -38.52 7.03 6.16
C GLU A 97 -37.60 6.11 5.32
N HIS A 98 -38.09 5.61 4.18
CA HIS A 98 -37.38 4.69 3.29
C HIS A 98 -36.95 5.38 1.98
N THR A 99 -36.12 6.41 2.11
CA THR A 99 -35.40 6.96 0.95
C THR A 99 -34.35 5.97 0.43
N PHE A 100 -33.98 6.07 -0.84
CA PHE A 100 -32.93 5.24 -1.43
C PHE A 100 -31.63 5.32 -0.63
N GLU A 101 -31.24 6.54 -0.21
CA GLU A 101 -30.04 6.75 0.58
C GLU A 101 -30.11 6.08 1.95
N ALA A 102 -31.27 6.14 2.63
CA ALA A 102 -31.46 5.49 3.92
C ALA A 102 -31.31 3.95 3.80
N VAL A 103 -31.96 3.34 2.81
CA VAL A 103 -31.87 1.90 2.58
C VAL A 103 -30.46 1.50 2.12
N TYR A 104 -29.82 2.31 1.27
CA TYR A 104 -28.44 2.13 0.87
C TYR A 104 -27.50 2.09 2.09
N LYS A 105 -27.64 3.03 3.03
CA LYS A 105 -26.83 3.07 4.26
C LYS A 105 -27.03 1.82 5.12
N GLN A 106 -28.26 1.36 5.27
CA GLN A 106 -28.57 0.12 6.00
C GLN A 106 -27.95 -1.12 5.33
N TRP A 107 -28.15 -1.26 4.01
CA TRP A 107 -27.55 -2.34 3.22
C TRP A 107 -26.03 -2.32 3.28
N PHE A 108 -25.43 -1.14 3.15
CA PHE A 108 -23.98 -0.98 3.21
C PHE A 108 -23.42 -1.36 4.59
N ALA A 109 -24.07 -0.94 5.68
CA ALA A 109 -23.71 -1.33 7.04
C ALA A 109 -23.82 -2.85 7.25
N HIS A 110 -24.89 -3.49 6.76
CA HIS A 110 -25.04 -4.94 6.80
C HIS A 110 -23.92 -5.64 6.01
N ARG A 111 -23.60 -5.11 4.83
CA ARG A 111 -22.54 -5.67 3.98
C ARG A 111 -21.16 -5.50 4.61
N GLU A 112 -20.91 -4.41 5.33
CA GLU A 112 -19.65 -4.14 6.02
C GLU A 112 -19.29 -5.24 7.02
N LEU A 113 -20.28 -5.92 7.62
CA LEU A 113 -20.07 -7.07 8.51
C LEU A 113 -19.29 -8.22 7.83
N SER A 114 -19.41 -8.36 6.51
CA SER A 114 -18.77 -9.42 5.72
C SER A 114 -17.57 -8.93 4.89
N LEU A 115 -17.42 -7.61 4.72
CA LEU A 115 -16.40 -7.01 3.88
C LEU A 115 -15.11 -6.73 4.66
N LYS A 116 -13.97 -6.99 4.03
CA LYS A 116 -12.67 -6.56 4.57
C LYS A 116 -12.53 -5.04 4.48
N LYS A 117 -11.91 -4.44 5.49
CA LYS A 117 -11.51 -3.02 5.50
C LYS A 117 -10.16 -2.87 4.79
N GLY A 118 -10.06 -1.95 3.83
CA GLY A 118 -8.83 -1.70 3.07
C GLY A 118 -9.00 -0.77 1.87
N ARG A 119 -7.90 -0.18 1.40
CA ARG A 119 -7.87 0.67 0.18
C ARG A 119 -8.14 -0.21 -1.05
N GLN A 120 -8.99 0.27 -1.97
CA GLN A 120 -9.43 -0.45 -3.18
C GLN A 120 -10.18 -1.78 -2.92
N CYS A 121 -10.68 -1.98 -1.70
CA CYS A 121 -11.65 -3.03 -1.42
C CYS A 121 -13.06 -2.53 -1.75
N THR A 122 -14.00 -3.45 -1.95
CA THR A 122 -15.41 -3.14 -2.20
C THR A 122 -15.98 -2.15 -1.20
N SER A 123 -15.58 -2.24 0.07
CA SER A 123 -15.92 -1.32 1.17
C SER A 123 -15.47 0.14 0.96
N SER A 124 -14.43 0.39 0.17
CA SER A 124 -13.95 1.74 -0.17
C SER A 124 -14.40 2.22 -1.55
N THR A 125 -14.58 1.29 -2.50
CA THR A 125 -14.93 1.61 -3.88
C THR A 125 -16.42 1.87 -4.04
N LEU A 126 -17.25 1.13 -3.31
CA LEU A 126 -18.70 1.23 -3.39
C LEU A 126 -19.23 2.58 -2.89
N PRO A 127 -18.86 3.10 -1.71
CA PRO A 127 -19.32 4.43 -1.28
C PRO A 127 -18.91 5.52 -2.25
N ARG A 128 -17.64 5.52 -2.69
CA ARG A 128 -17.14 6.50 -3.65
C ARG A 128 -17.93 6.52 -4.97
N ILE A 129 -18.34 5.35 -5.48
CA ILE A 129 -19.14 5.26 -6.71
C ILE A 129 -20.58 5.68 -6.43
N PHE A 130 -21.17 5.25 -5.31
CA PHE A 130 -22.53 5.63 -4.95
C PHE A 130 -22.65 7.14 -4.73
N ASP A 131 -21.75 7.75 -3.97
CA ASP A 131 -21.72 9.20 -3.70
C ASP A 131 -21.56 10.02 -5.00
N LYS A 132 -20.74 9.52 -5.94
CA LYS A 132 -20.46 10.23 -7.19
C LYS A 132 -21.55 10.05 -8.24
N ASP A 133 -21.98 8.80 -8.44
CA ASP A 133 -22.73 8.40 -9.64
C ASP A 133 -24.20 8.05 -9.33
N VAL A 134 -24.55 7.64 -8.11
CA VAL A 134 -25.89 7.10 -7.77
C VAL A 134 -26.72 8.05 -6.90
N LEU A 135 -26.21 8.40 -5.72
CA LEU A 135 -26.92 9.20 -4.71
C LEU A 135 -27.34 10.59 -5.22
N PRO A 136 -26.59 11.28 -6.11
CA PRO A 136 -27.03 12.57 -6.64
C PRO A 136 -28.37 12.51 -7.41
N LEU A 137 -28.72 11.37 -8.01
CA LEU A 137 -29.99 11.21 -8.74
C LEU A 137 -31.07 10.54 -7.89
N LEU A 138 -30.70 9.48 -7.15
CA LEU A 138 -31.69 8.62 -6.50
C LEU A 138 -31.81 8.87 -5.00
N GLY A 139 -30.82 9.48 -4.35
CA GLY A 139 -30.67 9.44 -2.88
C GLY A 139 -31.89 9.91 -2.09
N LYS A 140 -32.51 11.03 -2.49
CA LYS A 140 -33.67 11.62 -1.82
C LYS A 140 -35.00 10.99 -2.21
N ARG A 141 -35.05 10.18 -3.26
CA ARG A 141 -36.29 9.56 -3.74
C ARG A 141 -36.68 8.41 -2.82
N SER A 142 -37.99 8.20 -2.68
CA SER A 142 -38.54 7.04 -2.00
C SER A 142 -38.16 5.76 -2.74
N ILE A 143 -37.75 4.71 -2.03
CA ILE A 143 -37.38 3.44 -2.65
C ILE A 143 -38.55 2.80 -3.41
N TYR A 144 -39.79 3.06 -2.97
CA TYR A 144 -41.02 2.58 -3.60
C TYR A 144 -41.30 3.20 -4.98
N GLU A 145 -40.71 4.37 -5.26
CA GLU A 145 -40.93 5.11 -6.51
C GLU A 145 -39.87 4.82 -7.57
N ILE A 146 -38.84 4.05 -7.23
CA ILE A 146 -37.72 3.77 -8.13
C ILE A 146 -38.10 2.65 -9.08
N LYS A 147 -38.02 2.94 -10.38
CA LYS A 147 -38.33 2.01 -11.45
C LYS A 147 -37.08 1.64 -12.22
N ARG A 148 -37.17 0.57 -13.02
CA ARG A 148 -36.09 0.10 -13.89
C ARG A 148 -35.49 1.22 -14.79
N PRO A 149 -36.29 2.11 -15.42
CA PRO A 149 -35.75 3.21 -16.21
C PRO A 149 -34.87 4.18 -15.41
N ASP A 150 -35.20 4.45 -14.15
CA ASP A 150 -34.40 5.32 -13.29
C ASP A 150 -32.99 4.74 -13.05
N LEU A 151 -32.91 3.42 -12.86
CA LEU A 151 -31.64 2.71 -12.69
C LEU A 151 -30.81 2.70 -13.99
N LEU A 152 -31.50 2.50 -15.13
CA LEU A 152 -30.86 2.54 -16.44
C LEU A 152 -30.32 3.92 -16.78
N GLU A 153 -30.98 5.00 -16.37
CA GLU A 153 -30.47 6.36 -16.57
C GLU A 153 -29.12 6.57 -15.85
N VAL A 154 -29.02 6.11 -14.59
CA VAL A 154 -27.77 6.16 -13.82
C VAL A 154 -26.67 5.36 -14.52
N ILE A 155 -26.99 4.13 -14.95
CA ILE A 155 -26.04 3.26 -15.65
C ILE A 155 -25.60 3.87 -16.99
N ALA A 156 -26.53 4.38 -17.79
CA ALA A 156 -26.26 5.00 -19.08
C ALA A 156 -25.36 6.24 -18.94
N ARG A 157 -25.50 7.02 -17.86
CA ARG A 157 -24.57 8.13 -17.56
C ARG A 157 -23.15 7.63 -17.28
N ILE A 158 -23.01 6.48 -16.63
CA ILE A 158 -21.71 5.83 -16.38
C ILE A 158 -21.11 5.25 -17.67
N GLU A 159 -21.95 4.70 -18.54
CA GLU A 159 -21.51 4.16 -19.83
C GLU A 159 -21.11 5.26 -20.81
N ARG A 160 -21.83 6.39 -20.86
CA ARG A 160 -21.48 7.56 -21.69
C ARG A 160 -20.10 8.13 -21.39
N ARG A 161 -19.63 8.04 -20.13
CA ARG A 161 -18.26 8.40 -19.74
C ARG A 161 -17.22 7.30 -19.99
N LYS A 162 -17.59 6.23 -20.69
CA LYS A 162 -16.77 5.05 -21.02
C LYS A 162 -16.25 4.27 -19.79
N ALA A 163 -16.96 4.33 -18.67
CA ALA A 163 -16.59 3.62 -17.43
C ALA A 163 -17.33 2.28 -17.29
N LEU A 164 -17.21 1.40 -18.28
CA LEU A 164 -18.03 0.18 -18.41
C LEU A 164 -17.89 -0.81 -17.25
N SER A 165 -16.68 -1.00 -16.71
CA SER A 165 -16.45 -1.85 -15.52
C SER A 165 -17.07 -1.28 -14.24
N VAL A 166 -17.30 0.04 -14.19
CA VAL A 166 -18.04 0.67 -13.09
C VAL A 166 -19.53 0.43 -13.28
N ALA A 167 -20.05 0.55 -14.51
CA ALA A 167 -21.45 0.26 -14.82
C ALA A 167 -21.83 -1.18 -14.46
N GLU A 168 -21.00 -2.16 -14.81
CA GLU A 168 -21.18 -3.57 -14.45
C GLU A 168 -21.25 -3.79 -12.92
N LYS A 169 -20.35 -3.14 -12.16
CA LYS A 169 -20.38 -3.20 -10.69
C LYS A 169 -21.64 -2.56 -10.12
N VAL A 170 -22.06 -1.42 -10.66
CA VAL A 170 -23.27 -0.72 -10.22
C VAL A 170 -24.52 -1.57 -10.49
N ARG A 171 -24.64 -2.24 -11.65
CA ARG A 171 -25.71 -3.22 -11.91
C ARG A 171 -25.76 -4.30 -10.83
N THR A 172 -24.59 -4.90 -10.55
CA THR A 172 -24.46 -5.95 -9.52
C THR A 172 -24.87 -5.42 -8.14
N TRP A 173 -24.44 -4.22 -7.78
CA TRP A 173 -24.75 -3.60 -6.49
C TRP A 173 -26.21 -3.17 -6.37
N PHE A 174 -26.84 -2.67 -7.44
CA PHE A 174 -28.27 -2.40 -7.45
C PHE A 174 -29.06 -3.68 -7.19
N ASN A 175 -28.76 -4.77 -7.89
CA ASN A 175 -29.46 -6.03 -7.67
C ASN A 175 -29.27 -6.53 -6.22
N GLN A 176 -28.05 -6.47 -5.69
CA GLN A 176 -27.78 -6.84 -4.29
C GLN A 176 -28.52 -5.96 -3.27
N MET A 177 -28.57 -4.65 -3.50
CA MET A 177 -29.19 -3.68 -2.60
C MET A 177 -30.72 -3.80 -2.61
N PHE A 178 -31.35 -3.95 -3.78
CA PHE A 178 -32.79 -4.16 -3.87
C PHE A 178 -33.21 -5.55 -3.38
N ARG A 179 -32.39 -6.61 -3.56
CA ARG A 179 -32.65 -7.91 -2.92
C ARG A 179 -32.63 -7.83 -1.40
N TYR A 180 -31.74 -7.03 -0.83
CA TYR A 180 -31.75 -6.74 0.61
C TYR A 180 -32.99 -5.93 1.00
N ALA A 181 -33.34 -4.91 0.21
CA ALA A 181 -34.49 -4.06 0.46
C ALA A 181 -35.80 -4.84 0.45
N LEU A 182 -35.97 -5.83 -0.44
CA LEU A 182 -37.16 -6.71 -0.48
C LEU A 182 -37.43 -7.43 0.84
N VAL A 183 -36.38 -7.69 1.64
CA VAL A 183 -36.50 -8.40 2.92
C VAL A 183 -36.72 -7.44 4.09
N VAL A 184 -36.08 -6.26 4.04
CA VAL A 184 -36.00 -5.34 5.19
C VAL A 184 -37.00 -4.18 5.11
N VAL A 185 -37.42 -3.78 3.91
CA VAL A 185 -38.37 -2.69 3.69
C VAL A 185 -39.77 -3.29 3.58
N PRO A 186 -40.72 -2.91 4.46
CA PRO A 186 -42.10 -3.38 4.37
C PRO A 186 -42.75 -2.98 3.04
N ASP A 187 -43.65 -3.83 2.53
CA ASP A 187 -44.45 -3.57 1.33
C ASP A 187 -43.66 -3.31 0.04
N LEU A 188 -42.35 -3.64 0.00
CA LEU A 188 -41.57 -3.62 -1.24
C LEU A 188 -41.70 -4.98 -1.94
N GLU A 189 -42.50 -5.04 -3.00
CA GLU A 189 -42.87 -6.30 -3.64
C GLU A 189 -41.97 -6.70 -4.82
N TYR A 190 -41.24 -5.74 -5.39
CA TYR A 190 -40.52 -5.93 -6.63
C TYR A 190 -39.11 -5.34 -6.62
N ASN A 191 -38.16 -6.03 -7.26
CA ASN A 191 -36.80 -5.56 -7.46
C ASN A 191 -36.65 -4.92 -8.86
N PRO A 192 -36.59 -3.58 -8.97
CA PRO A 192 -36.41 -2.88 -10.24
C PRO A 192 -35.04 -3.10 -10.89
N ALA A 193 -34.07 -3.64 -10.14
CA ALA A 193 -32.73 -3.94 -10.62
C ALA A 193 -32.57 -5.37 -11.17
N SER A 194 -33.66 -6.12 -11.27
CA SER A 194 -33.66 -7.44 -11.94
C SER A 194 -33.45 -7.25 -13.45
N ASP A 195 -32.61 -8.13 -14.04
CA ASP A 195 -32.37 -8.24 -15.48
C ASP A 195 -31.75 -6.99 -16.16
N LEU A 196 -31.08 -6.12 -15.38
CA LEU A 196 -30.39 -4.94 -15.92
C LEU A 196 -29.19 -5.28 -16.82
N ASP A 197 -28.72 -6.52 -16.76
CA ASP A 197 -27.63 -7.08 -17.57
C ASP A 197 -28.07 -7.37 -19.01
N VAL A 198 -29.36 -7.60 -19.27
CA VAL A 198 -29.89 -7.88 -20.63
C VAL A 198 -29.63 -6.72 -21.59
N VAL A 199 -29.65 -5.49 -21.09
CA VAL A 199 -29.40 -4.26 -21.87
C VAL A 199 -27.98 -3.73 -21.66
N ALA A 200 -27.07 -4.57 -21.15
CA ALA A 200 -25.70 -4.14 -20.92
C ALA A 200 -24.97 -3.89 -22.23
N VAL A 201 -24.32 -2.73 -22.34
CA VAL A 201 -23.34 -2.51 -23.40
C VAL A 201 -22.24 -3.58 -23.25
N PRO A 202 -21.91 -4.33 -24.32
CA PRO A 202 -20.87 -5.33 -24.26
C PRO A 202 -19.57 -4.72 -23.75
N LEU A 203 -18.96 -5.37 -22.76
CA LEU A 203 -17.63 -5.00 -22.31
C LEU A 203 -16.65 -5.26 -23.48
N PRO A 204 -15.67 -4.37 -23.69
CA PRO A 204 -14.59 -4.67 -24.62
C PRO A 204 -13.87 -5.94 -24.17
N PRO A 205 -13.20 -6.66 -25.09
CA PRO A 205 -12.41 -7.84 -24.75
C PRO A 205 -11.49 -7.55 -23.56
N VAL A 206 -11.37 -8.54 -22.66
CA VAL A 206 -10.56 -8.41 -21.45
C VAL A 206 -9.13 -8.09 -21.85
N ASN A 207 -8.69 -6.87 -21.53
CA ASN A 207 -7.29 -6.50 -21.71
C ASN A 207 -6.50 -7.01 -20.51
N HIS A 208 -5.74 -8.08 -20.70
CA HIS A 208 -4.87 -8.63 -19.66
C HIS A 208 -3.77 -7.63 -19.29
N ASN A 209 -3.26 -7.72 -18.06
CA ASN A 209 -2.15 -6.85 -17.65
C ASN A 209 -0.96 -7.09 -18.58
N PRO A 210 -0.34 -6.04 -19.14
CA PRO A 210 0.80 -6.19 -20.04
C PRO A 210 1.97 -6.80 -19.28
N PHE A 211 2.68 -7.71 -19.94
CA PHE A 211 3.85 -8.38 -19.42
C PHE A 211 4.87 -8.65 -20.54
N LEU A 212 6.14 -8.66 -20.16
CA LEU A 212 7.26 -8.90 -21.06
C LEU A 212 7.46 -10.40 -21.35
N ARG A 213 8.02 -10.72 -22.52
CA ARG A 213 8.52 -12.07 -22.84
C ARG A 213 10.01 -12.18 -22.50
N MET A 214 10.53 -13.41 -22.50
CA MET A 214 11.94 -13.68 -22.17
C MET A 214 12.96 -12.78 -22.91
N PRO A 215 12.82 -12.50 -24.22
CA PRO A 215 13.76 -11.63 -24.95
C PRO A 215 13.83 -10.19 -24.45
N ASP A 216 12.77 -9.68 -23.81
CA ASP A 216 12.71 -8.32 -23.30
C ASP A 216 13.22 -8.18 -21.84
N LEU A 217 13.43 -9.31 -21.15
CA LEU A 217 13.88 -9.33 -19.75
C LEU A 217 15.27 -8.71 -19.53
N PRO A 218 16.29 -8.92 -20.38
CA PRO A 218 17.61 -8.32 -20.20
C PRO A 218 17.54 -6.80 -19.99
N LYS A 219 16.77 -6.11 -20.86
CA LYS A 219 16.60 -4.66 -20.79
C LYS A 219 15.91 -4.22 -19.51
N LEU A 220 14.89 -4.97 -19.05
CA LEU A 220 14.19 -4.69 -17.80
C LEU A 220 15.12 -4.85 -16.60
N LEU A 221 15.86 -5.95 -16.54
CA LEU A 221 16.75 -6.27 -15.43
C LEU A 221 17.90 -5.26 -15.34
N GLN A 222 18.53 -4.91 -16.46
CA GLN A 222 19.58 -3.89 -16.50
C GLN A 222 19.06 -2.50 -16.08
N ARG A 223 17.84 -2.13 -16.50
CA ARG A 223 17.20 -0.88 -16.05
C ARG A 223 16.86 -0.92 -14.57
N LEU A 224 16.35 -2.06 -14.08
CA LEU A 224 16.06 -2.27 -12.67
C LEU A 224 17.33 -2.15 -11.83
N ARG A 225 18.46 -2.69 -12.27
CA ARG A 225 19.77 -2.57 -11.60
C ARG A 225 20.24 -1.13 -11.49
N LYS A 226 20.02 -0.32 -12.53
CA LYS A 226 20.40 1.10 -12.60
C LYS A 226 19.33 2.04 -12.05
N TYR A 227 18.26 1.52 -11.44
CA TYR A 227 17.14 2.32 -10.97
C TYR A 227 17.57 3.24 -9.81
N ARG A 228 17.60 4.56 -10.05
CA ARG A 228 18.01 5.58 -9.08
C ARG A 228 16.96 5.91 -8.01
N GLY A 229 15.88 5.12 -7.91
CA GLY A 229 14.88 5.30 -6.86
C GLY A 229 15.32 4.71 -5.52
N ARG A 230 14.38 4.53 -4.60
CA ARG A 230 14.69 3.91 -3.30
C ARG A 230 15.09 2.44 -3.47
N LEU A 231 16.16 2.04 -2.80
CA LEU A 231 16.67 0.67 -2.81
C LEU A 231 15.60 -0.36 -2.43
N GLN A 232 14.80 -0.10 -1.38
CA GLN A 232 13.69 -0.99 -1.00
C GLN A 232 12.67 -1.24 -2.14
N THR A 233 12.44 -0.24 -3.01
CA THR A 233 11.54 -0.37 -4.17
C THR A 233 12.18 -1.22 -5.27
N GLN A 234 13.48 -1.03 -5.52
CA GLN A 234 14.27 -1.83 -6.45
C GLN A 234 14.30 -3.30 -6.02
N LEU A 235 14.64 -3.54 -4.76
CA LEU A 235 14.66 -4.87 -4.14
C LEU A 235 13.27 -5.50 -4.15
N GLY A 236 12.21 -4.72 -3.91
CA GLY A 236 10.83 -5.22 -4.00
C GLY A 236 10.46 -5.72 -5.40
N LEU A 237 10.87 -5.03 -6.47
CA LEU A 237 10.65 -5.50 -7.84
C LEU A 237 11.48 -6.75 -8.16
N ARG A 238 12.76 -6.79 -7.76
CA ARG A 238 13.62 -7.97 -7.96
C ARG A 238 13.10 -9.17 -7.18
N PHE A 239 12.63 -8.96 -5.95
CA PHE A 239 12.04 -10.00 -5.12
C PHE A 239 10.76 -10.57 -5.72
N LEU A 240 9.90 -9.76 -6.36
CA LEU A 240 8.74 -10.28 -7.11
C LEU A 240 9.15 -11.13 -8.31
N LEU A 241 10.19 -10.73 -9.05
CA LEU A 241 10.72 -11.52 -10.16
C LEU A 241 11.30 -12.85 -9.69
N LEU A 242 11.93 -12.88 -8.51
CA LEU A 242 12.54 -14.07 -7.93
C LEU A 242 11.55 -15.04 -7.29
N THR A 243 10.39 -14.56 -6.81
CA THR A 243 9.46 -15.37 -6.01
C THR A 243 8.10 -15.58 -6.67
N GLY A 244 7.69 -14.69 -7.56
CA GLY A 244 6.40 -14.79 -8.25
C GLY A 244 5.20 -14.51 -7.34
N VAL A 245 5.38 -14.08 -6.10
CA VAL A 245 4.26 -13.77 -5.19
C VAL A 245 3.46 -12.56 -5.67
N ARG A 246 2.23 -12.39 -5.16
CA ARG A 246 1.45 -11.19 -5.46
C ARG A 246 2.04 -9.98 -4.76
N THR A 247 1.89 -8.81 -5.38
CA THR A 247 2.26 -7.52 -4.77
C THR A 247 1.61 -7.29 -3.41
N GLY A 248 0.38 -7.80 -3.21
CA GLY A 248 -0.31 -7.75 -1.92
C GLY A 248 0.36 -8.59 -0.83
N GLU A 249 0.86 -9.77 -1.18
CA GLU A 249 1.57 -10.71 -0.29
C GLU A 249 2.93 -10.10 0.11
N LEU A 250 3.73 -9.62 -0.85
CA LEU A 250 5.00 -8.91 -0.59
C LEU A 250 4.82 -7.73 0.37
N ARG A 251 3.78 -6.92 0.17
CA ARG A 251 3.53 -5.75 1.02
C ARG A 251 3.07 -6.10 2.42
N LEU A 252 2.58 -7.31 2.65
CA LEU A 252 2.16 -7.80 3.97
C LEU A 252 3.22 -8.68 4.62
N ALA A 253 4.36 -8.88 3.97
CA ALA A 253 5.46 -9.67 4.49
C ALA A 253 5.99 -9.09 5.80
N THR A 254 6.10 -9.93 6.81
CA THR A 254 6.69 -9.61 8.11
C THR A 254 7.92 -10.52 8.36
N PRO A 255 8.92 -10.08 9.15
CA PRO A 255 10.16 -10.83 9.35
C PRO A 255 9.97 -12.29 9.81
N ASP A 256 8.98 -12.53 10.68
CA ASP A 256 8.64 -13.84 11.25
C ASP A 256 8.22 -14.89 10.22
N GLN A 257 7.84 -14.47 9.01
CA GLN A 257 7.44 -15.38 7.93
C GLN A 257 8.63 -16.01 7.20
N PHE A 258 9.85 -15.49 7.39
CA PHE A 258 11.04 -15.89 6.64
C PHE A 258 11.92 -16.84 7.44
N HIS A 259 11.95 -18.10 7.02
CA HIS A 259 12.82 -19.14 7.57
C HIS A 259 14.04 -19.29 6.66
N LEU A 260 15.01 -18.38 6.81
CA LEU A 260 16.13 -18.24 5.87
C LEU A 260 17.08 -19.44 5.87
N ASP A 261 17.25 -20.12 7.01
CA ASP A 261 18.09 -21.33 7.09
C ASP A 261 17.50 -22.49 6.29
N GLN A 262 16.16 -22.54 6.24
CA GLN A 262 15.42 -23.52 5.43
C GLN A 262 15.19 -23.02 3.99
N GLY A 263 15.53 -21.77 3.69
CA GLY A 263 15.23 -21.11 2.42
C GLY A 263 13.73 -21.07 2.10
N LEU A 264 12.88 -20.79 3.09
CA LEU A 264 11.43 -20.77 2.93
C LEU A 264 10.84 -19.42 3.36
N TRP A 265 9.81 -18.99 2.64
CA TRP A 265 8.88 -17.95 3.08
C TRP A 265 7.49 -18.56 3.25
N ILE A 266 7.00 -18.55 4.49
CA ILE A 266 5.70 -19.14 4.86
C ILE A 266 4.69 -18.01 5.01
N ILE A 267 3.76 -17.91 4.06
CA ILE A 267 2.77 -16.84 4.01
C ILE A 267 1.46 -17.35 4.64
N PRO A 268 0.98 -16.70 5.72
CA PRO A 268 -0.29 -17.05 6.35
C PRO A 268 -1.49 -16.99 5.38
N PRO A 269 -2.47 -17.91 5.51
CA PRO A 269 -3.61 -17.98 4.59
C PRO A 269 -4.48 -16.72 4.60
N GLU A 270 -4.49 -15.95 5.69
CA GLU A 270 -5.24 -14.70 5.80
C GLU A 270 -4.69 -13.57 4.94
N ILE A 271 -3.47 -13.72 4.41
CA ILE A 271 -2.78 -12.77 3.52
C ILE A 271 -3.02 -13.13 2.05
N VAL A 272 -3.11 -14.42 1.74
CA VAL A 272 -3.26 -14.93 0.36
C VAL A 272 -4.70 -14.78 -0.12
N LYS A 273 -4.91 -13.99 -1.18
CA LYS A 273 -6.26 -13.65 -1.68
C LYS A 273 -7.12 -14.89 -2.01
N GLN A 274 -6.49 -15.92 -2.58
CA GLN A 274 -7.18 -17.14 -2.96
C GLN A 274 -7.63 -17.94 -1.73
N LEU A 275 -6.71 -18.21 -0.81
CA LEU A 275 -7.03 -18.89 0.45
C LEU A 275 -8.09 -18.14 1.26
N GLN A 276 -8.05 -16.80 1.29
CA GLN A 276 -9.12 -16.01 1.90
C GLN A 276 -10.50 -16.23 1.27
N THR A 277 -10.55 -16.41 -0.06
CA THR A 277 -11.81 -16.67 -0.78
C THR A 277 -12.35 -18.03 -0.39
N ASP A 278 -11.49 -19.04 -0.32
CA ASP A 278 -11.89 -20.39 0.07
C ASP A 278 -12.24 -20.51 1.55
N MET A 279 -11.52 -19.84 2.45
CA MET A 279 -11.89 -19.71 3.86
C MET A 279 -13.32 -19.23 4.03
N ARG A 280 -13.70 -18.20 3.27
CA ARG A 280 -15.05 -17.64 3.32
C ARG A 280 -16.08 -18.59 2.75
N ARG A 281 -15.78 -19.24 1.62
CA ARG A 281 -16.67 -20.20 0.97
C ARG A 281 -16.90 -21.43 1.85
N LYS A 282 -15.85 -21.95 2.49
CA LYS A 282 -15.86 -23.18 3.30
C LYS A 282 -16.05 -22.93 4.80
N ARG A 283 -16.14 -21.66 5.23
CA ARG A 283 -16.24 -21.23 6.64
C ARG A 283 -15.12 -21.80 7.55
N GLN A 284 -13.92 -21.94 6.99
CA GLN A 284 -12.76 -22.48 7.70
C GLN A 284 -12.00 -21.39 8.46
N LYS A 285 -11.47 -21.73 9.64
CA LYS A 285 -10.58 -20.84 10.36
C LYS A 285 -9.20 -20.86 9.70
N PRO A 286 -8.40 -19.79 9.83
CA PRO A 286 -7.08 -19.75 9.21
C PRO A 286 -6.15 -20.87 9.66
N GLN A 287 -6.23 -21.25 10.93
CA GLN A 287 -5.46 -22.34 11.53
C GLN A 287 -5.75 -23.72 10.92
N ASP A 288 -6.89 -23.89 10.26
CA ASP A 288 -7.32 -25.14 9.64
C ASP A 288 -6.85 -25.26 8.17
N ILE A 289 -6.11 -24.26 7.67
CA ILE A 289 -5.67 -24.19 6.28
C ILE A 289 -4.15 -24.15 6.22
N PRO A 290 -3.52 -25.05 5.45
CA PRO A 290 -2.08 -25.01 5.25
C PRO A 290 -1.63 -23.64 4.70
N PRO A 291 -0.52 -23.07 5.24
CA PRO A 291 0.00 -21.81 4.76
C PRO A 291 0.53 -21.94 3.34
N TYR A 292 0.70 -20.80 2.68
CA TYR A 292 1.32 -20.75 1.36
C TYR A 292 2.84 -20.73 1.49
N ILE A 293 3.48 -21.84 1.09
CA ILE A 293 4.93 -22.03 1.20
C ILE A 293 5.62 -21.63 -0.12
N VAL A 294 6.55 -20.68 -0.03
CA VAL A 294 7.33 -20.15 -1.15
C VAL A 294 8.82 -20.47 -0.92
N PRO A 295 9.41 -21.39 -1.71
CA PRO A 295 10.86 -21.59 -1.72
C PRO A 295 11.60 -20.32 -2.15
N LEU A 296 12.68 -20.01 -1.44
CA LEU A 296 13.54 -18.86 -1.71
C LEU A 296 14.83 -19.34 -2.37
N SER A 297 15.16 -18.76 -3.52
CA SER A 297 16.48 -18.90 -4.11
C SER A 297 17.54 -18.16 -3.29
N ALA A 298 18.81 -18.48 -3.51
CA ALA A 298 19.93 -17.82 -2.84
C ALA A 298 19.89 -16.29 -3.03
N GLN A 299 19.55 -15.81 -4.24
CA GLN A 299 19.38 -14.40 -4.58
C GLN A 299 18.23 -13.75 -3.79
N ALA A 300 17.12 -14.47 -3.60
CA ALA A 300 15.99 -13.99 -2.81
C ALA A 300 16.35 -13.88 -1.32
N ILE A 301 17.11 -14.85 -0.81
CA ILE A 301 17.61 -14.86 0.57
C ILE A 301 18.54 -13.67 0.83
N GLU A 302 19.44 -13.33 -0.10
CA GLU A 302 20.31 -12.14 0.01
C GLU A 302 19.52 -10.84 0.17
N ILE A 303 18.46 -10.67 -0.62
CA ILE A 303 17.57 -9.51 -0.51
C ILE A 303 16.93 -9.45 0.88
N VAL A 304 16.40 -10.58 1.36
CA VAL A 304 15.72 -10.62 2.67
C VAL A 304 16.70 -10.35 3.80
N ARG A 305 17.90 -10.97 3.79
CA ARG A 305 18.97 -10.71 4.77
C ARG A 305 19.31 -9.24 4.84
N HIS A 306 19.57 -8.60 3.69
CA HIS A 306 19.88 -7.18 3.65
C HIS A 306 18.75 -6.30 4.23
N LEU A 307 17.49 -6.62 3.91
CA LEU A 307 16.34 -5.89 4.45
C LEU A 307 16.16 -6.11 5.96
N LEU A 308 16.51 -7.29 6.47
CA LEU A 308 16.50 -7.60 7.90
C LEU A 308 17.63 -6.89 8.65
N ASP A 309 18.83 -6.81 8.08
CA ASP A 309 19.97 -6.10 8.69
C ASP A 309 19.69 -4.60 8.88
N HIS A 310 18.85 -4.03 8.02
CA HIS A 310 18.42 -2.63 8.09
C HIS A 310 17.04 -2.45 8.73
N PHE A 311 16.52 -3.51 9.37
CA PHE A 311 15.21 -3.50 9.99
C PHE A 311 15.22 -2.65 11.26
N LYS A 312 14.24 -1.76 11.39
CA LYS A 312 14.16 -0.82 12.52
C LYS A 312 13.26 -1.38 13.62
N PRO A 313 13.52 -1.10 14.92
CA PRO A 313 12.68 -1.59 16.01
C PRO A 313 11.19 -1.24 15.90
N ALA A 314 10.85 -0.05 15.37
CA ALA A 314 9.46 0.37 15.18
C ALA A 314 8.82 -0.13 13.87
N GLN A 315 9.57 -0.86 13.04
CA GLN A 315 9.11 -1.37 11.75
C GLN A 315 8.28 -2.64 11.94
N ARG A 316 7.15 -2.73 11.24
CA ARG A 316 6.29 -3.94 11.27
C ARG A 316 6.49 -4.85 10.07
N TYR A 317 6.61 -4.27 8.89
CA TYR A 317 6.64 -5.00 7.62
C TYR A 317 8.05 -5.00 7.04
N LEU A 318 8.46 -6.08 6.38
CA LEU A 318 9.76 -6.14 5.69
C LEU A 318 9.88 -5.01 4.66
N PHE A 319 8.82 -4.81 3.86
CA PHE A 319 8.68 -3.69 2.95
C PHE A 319 7.81 -2.57 3.57
N ARG A 320 8.44 -1.68 4.33
CA ARG A 320 7.78 -0.58 5.04
C ARG A 320 7.40 0.63 4.19
N HIS A 321 6.58 1.50 4.74
CA HIS A 321 6.35 2.85 4.22
C HIS A 321 7.56 3.75 4.52
N ASP A 322 7.77 4.76 3.68
CA ASP A 322 8.94 5.63 3.76
C ASP A 322 8.95 6.50 5.01
N TYR A 323 7.79 7.04 5.38
CA TYR A 323 7.62 8.00 6.48
C TYR A 323 7.01 7.40 7.76
N ASP A 324 6.33 6.26 7.67
CA ASP A 324 5.64 5.64 8.80
C ASP A 324 6.06 4.18 8.89
N LEU A 325 6.97 3.87 9.83
CA LEU A 325 7.57 2.54 9.97
C LEU A 325 6.54 1.45 10.31
N LYS A 326 5.40 1.83 10.90
CA LYS A 326 4.31 0.90 11.26
C LYS A 326 3.46 0.52 10.04
N ARG A 327 3.53 1.29 8.96
CA ARG A 327 2.78 1.04 7.72
C ARG A 327 3.64 0.28 6.71
N ARG A 328 2.96 -0.51 5.89
CA ARG A 328 3.54 -1.18 4.72
C ARG A 328 3.74 -0.23 3.54
N MET A 329 4.61 -0.63 2.60
CA MET A 329 4.78 0.02 1.30
C MET A 329 3.42 0.25 0.62
N SER A 330 3.28 1.35 -0.12
CA SER A 330 2.05 1.65 -0.88
C SER A 330 1.87 0.68 -2.06
N GLU A 331 0.61 0.44 -2.44
CA GLU A 331 0.26 -0.47 -3.54
C GLU A 331 0.79 0.00 -4.90
N ASN A 332 0.95 1.31 -5.03
CA ASN A 332 1.38 1.94 -6.27
C ASN A 332 2.90 2.09 -6.37
N THR A 333 3.66 1.89 -5.29
CA THR A 333 5.11 2.18 -5.27
C THR A 333 5.85 1.42 -6.36
N LEU A 334 5.64 0.11 -6.46
CA LEU A 334 6.30 -0.76 -7.44
C LEU A 334 5.86 -0.43 -8.88
N ASN A 335 4.57 -0.19 -9.12
CA ASN A 335 4.06 0.19 -10.44
C ASN A 335 4.57 1.57 -10.88
N THR A 336 4.67 2.53 -9.96
CA THR A 336 5.24 3.85 -10.24
C THR A 336 6.72 3.75 -10.59
N ALA A 337 7.47 2.84 -9.95
CA ALA A 337 8.87 2.58 -10.31
C ALA A 337 8.99 2.00 -11.72
N LEU A 338 8.19 0.98 -12.08
CA LEU A 338 8.15 0.44 -13.45
C LEU A 338 7.81 1.52 -14.49
N LYS A 339 6.82 2.37 -14.20
CA LYS A 339 6.46 3.52 -15.06
C LYS A 339 7.62 4.49 -15.24
N ARG A 340 8.36 4.81 -14.16
CA ARG A 340 9.55 5.68 -14.22
C ARG A 340 10.70 5.06 -15.01
N MET A 341 10.81 3.73 -15.02
CA MET A 341 11.79 3.00 -15.85
C MET A 341 11.37 2.85 -17.32
N GLY A 342 10.25 3.48 -17.74
CA GLY A 342 9.78 3.47 -19.12
C GLY A 342 8.93 2.25 -19.49
N TYR A 343 8.40 1.51 -18.50
CA TYR A 343 7.54 0.34 -18.73
C TYR A 343 6.06 0.63 -18.53
N ARG A 344 5.64 1.88 -18.72
CA ARG A 344 4.22 2.23 -18.73
C ARG A 344 3.53 1.44 -19.85
N ASP A 345 2.42 0.78 -19.51
CA ASP A 345 1.60 -0.03 -20.43
C ASP A 345 2.32 -1.24 -21.06
N LEU A 346 3.57 -1.52 -20.66
CA LEU A 346 4.35 -2.69 -21.10
C LEU A 346 4.54 -3.72 -19.98
N GLN A 347 4.64 -3.26 -18.73
CA GLN A 347 4.85 -4.14 -17.58
C GLN A 347 4.20 -3.55 -16.33
N THR A 348 3.48 -4.38 -15.60
CA THR A 348 2.97 -4.04 -14.26
C THR A 348 3.54 -4.98 -13.20
N GLY A 349 3.44 -4.59 -11.93
CA GLY A 349 3.83 -5.47 -10.82
C GLY A 349 3.02 -6.77 -10.78
N HIS A 350 1.78 -6.76 -11.26
CA HIS A 350 1.02 -8.00 -11.46
C HIS A 350 1.50 -8.78 -12.68
N GLY A 351 1.83 -8.09 -13.77
CA GLY A 351 2.39 -8.69 -14.97
C GLY A 351 3.68 -9.47 -14.72
N LEU A 352 4.46 -9.17 -13.66
CA LEU A 352 5.72 -9.90 -13.37
C LEU A 352 5.45 -11.38 -13.07
N ARG A 353 4.26 -11.69 -12.56
CA ARG A 353 3.82 -13.07 -12.36
C ARG A 353 3.48 -13.76 -13.67
N ALA A 354 2.92 -13.03 -14.63
CA ALA A 354 2.68 -13.54 -15.97
C ALA A 354 4.00 -13.80 -16.71
N VAL A 355 5.01 -12.94 -16.54
CA VAL A 355 6.39 -13.17 -17.01
C VAL A 355 6.90 -14.51 -16.50
N MET A 356 6.92 -14.72 -15.17
CA MET A 356 7.42 -15.97 -14.58
C MET A 356 6.61 -17.18 -15.04
N SER A 357 5.28 -17.10 -15.01
CA SER A 357 4.40 -18.19 -15.46
C SER A 357 4.74 -18.60 -16.88
N THR A 358 4.85 -17.61 -17.77
CA THR A 358 5.10 -17.83 -19.20
C THR A 358 6.48 -18.42 -19.42
N ALA A 359 7.52 -17.79 -18.85
CA ALA A 359 8.90 -18.21 -19.01
C ALA A 359 9.14 -19.63 -18.48
N LEU A 360 8.62 -19.97 -17.29
CA LEU A 360 8.79 -21.30 -16.72
C LEU A 360 8.08 -22.39 -17.55
N ASN A 361 6.91 -22.08 -18.13
CA ASN A 361 6.23 -23.01 -19.05
C ASN A 361 6.99 -23.16 -20.37
N GLU A 362 7.51 -22.06 -20.95
CA GLU A 362 8.32 -22.07 -22.18
C GLU A 362 9.66 -22.82 -21.97
N ILE A 363 10.27 -22.74 -20.79
CA ILE A 363 11.46 -23.49 -20.38
C ILE A 363 11.15 -25.00 -20.23
N GLY A 364 9.90 -25.37 -19.96
CA GLY A 364 9.45 -26.78 -19.88
C GLY A 364 9.19 -27.32 -18.47
N TYR A 365 9.06 -26.46 -17.46
CA TYR A 365 8.70 -26.91 -16.11
C TYR A 365 7.25 -27.45 -16.04
N PRO A 366 6.97 -28.47 -15.20
CA PRO A 366 5.63 -28.98 -15.02
C PRO A 366 4.64 -27.89 -14.54
N LEU A 367 3.51 -27.76 -15.25
CA LEU A 367 2.47 -26.76 -14.94
C LEU A 367 2.03 -26.76 -13.47
N LYS A 368 1.90 -27.96 -12.86
CA LYS A 368 1.56 -28.11 -11.44
C LYS A 368 2.53 -27.40 -10.50
N TRP A 369 3.83 -27.38 -10.82
CA TRP A 369 4.84 -26.71 -10.00
C TRP A 369 4.73 -25.19 -10.15
N VAL A 370 4.53 -24.71 -11.38
CA VAL A 370 4.36 -23.29 -11.69
C VAL A 370 3.08 -22.74 -11.02
N ASP A 371 1.96 -23.46 -11.12
CA ASP A 371 0.69 -23.04 -10.50
C ASP A 371 0.75 -23.09 -8.98
N ALA A 372 1.41 -24.10 -8.40
CA ALA A 372 1.66 -24.14 -6.95
C ALA A 372 2.53 -22.97 -6.49
N GLN A 373 3.56 -22.60 -7.27
CA GLN A 373 4.45 -21.46 -7.00
C GLN A 373 3.80 -20.10 -7.19
N LEU A 374 2.76 -20.02 -8.01
CA LEU A 374 2.02 -18.77 -8.18
C LEU A 374 0.81 -18.71 -7.25
N SER A 375 0.46 -19.79 -6.54
CA SER A 375 -0.86 -19.92 -5.92
C SER A 375 -1.91 -19.58 -6.98
N HIS A 376 -2.08 -20.44 -7.97
CA HIS A 376 -3.20 -20.43 -8.90
C HIS A 376 -4.24 -21.48 -8.50
N VAL A 377 -5.52 -21.23 -8.80
CA VAL A 377 -6.60 -22.20 -8.60
C VAL A 377 -6.94 -22.77 -9.96
N ASP A 378 -7.01 -24.10 -10.07
CA ASP A 378 -7.58 -24.75 -11.23
C ASP A 378 -9.08 -24.39 -11.33
N PRO A 379 -9.52 -23.69 -12.39
CA PRO A 379 -10.93 -23.29 -12.55
C PRO A 379 -11.90 -24.48 -12.60
N ASN A 380 -11.42 -25.67 -12.99
CA ASN A 380 -12.27 -26.81 -13.34
C ASN A 380 -12.45 -27.84 -12.20
N LYS A 381 -11.85 -27.63 -11.02
CA LYS A 381 -12.03 -28.54 -9.87
C LYS A 381 -12.86 -27.90 -8.76
N THR A 382 -14.07 -28.43 -8.56
CA THR A 382 -14.99 -28.08 -7.46
C THR A 382 -14.44 -28.40 -6.07
N SER A 383 -13.37 -29.18 -5.96
CA SER A 383 -12.59 -29.34 -4.72
C SER A 383 -11.16 -29.73 -5.06
N ALA A 384 -10.28 -28.76 -5.30
CA ALA A 384 -8.85 -29.00 -5.19
C ALA A 384 -8.41 -28.46 -3.82
N THR A 385 -8.20 -29.37 -2.89
CA THR A 385 -7.44 -29.12 -1.67
C THR A 385 -6.14 -28.42 -2.08
N TYR A 386 -5.98 -27.16 -1.67
CA TYR A 386 -4.75 -26.42 -1.91
C TYR A 386 -3.61 -27.15 -1.24
N ASN A 387 -2.84 -27.91 -1.99
CA ASN A 387 -1.64 -28.49 -1.45
C ASN A 387 -0.48 -27.52 -1.70
N HIS A 388 -0.54 -26.34 -1.08
CA HIS A 388 0.55 -25.36 -1.12
C HIS A 388 1.87 -25.91 -0.54
N ALA A 389 1.80 -27.04 0.18
CA ALA A 389 2.94 -27.81 0.68
C ALA A 389 3.41 -28.91 -0.28
N GLU A 390 2.67 -29.23 -1.34
CA GLU A 390 3.14 -30.17 -2.37
C GLU A 390 4.28 -29.56 -3.19
N TYR A 391 5.17 -30.43 -3.62
CA TYR A 391 6.29 -30.14 -4.51
C TYR A 391 7.29 -29.08 -4.02
N VAL A 392 7.40 -28.82 -2.70
CA VAL A 392 8.30 -27.77 -2.17
C VAL A 392 9.74 -27.97 -2.62
N GLU A 393 10.28 -29.19 -2.59
CA GLU A 393 11.66 -29.47 -2.97
C GLU A 393 11.89 -29.37 -4.49
N GLN A 394 10.91 -29.80 -5.29
CA GLN A 394 10.94 -29.64 -6.74
C GLN A 394 10.88 -28.16 -7.12
N ARG A 395 9.99 -27.39 -6.47
CA ARG A 395 9.89 -25.94 -6.63
C ARG A 395 11.15 -25.23 -6.15
N ARG A 396 11.83 -25.70 -5.12
CA ARG A 396 13.12 -25.14 -4.67
C ARG A 396 14.15 -25.19 -5.80
N ARG A 397 14.29 -26.33 -6.48
CA ARG A 397 15.17 -26.47 -7.65
C ARG A 397 14.76 -25.54 -8.79
N MET A 398 13.47 -25.55 -9.12
CA MET A 398 12.91 -24.67 -10.17
C MET A 398 13.15 -23.19 -9.89
N MET A 399 12.93 -22.73 -8.65
CA MET A 399 13.09 -21.33 -8.28
C MET A 399 14.55 -20.91 -8.19
N GLN A 400 15.46 -21.83 -7.86
CA GLN A 400 16.90 -21.55 -7.94
C GLN A 400 17.35 -21.41 -9.39
N ASP A 401 17.01 -22.37 -10.26
CA ASP A 401 17.33 -22.31 -11.70
C ASP A 401 16.73 -21.05 -12.35
N TRP A 402 15.49 -20.70 -12.01
CA TRP A 402 14.88 -19.45 -12.47
C TRP A 402 15.67 -18.21 -12.04
N ALA A 403 16.14 -18.17 -10.80
CA ALA A 403 16.94 -17.06 -10.31
C ALA A 403 18.30 -16.97 -11.02
N ASP A 404 18.94 -18.10 -11.29
CA ASP A 404 20.20 -18.17 -12.03
C ASP A 404 20.01 -17.71 -13.49
N ARG A 405 18.89 -18.06 -14.13
CA ARG A 405 18.51 -17.58 -15.46
C ARG A 405 18.23 -16.08 -15.48
N LEU A 406 17.62 -15.52 -14.43
CA LEU A 406 17.45 -14.07 -14.31
C LEU A 406 18.80 -13.35 -14.25
N ASP A 407 19.78 -13.91 -13.54
CA ASP A 407 21.14 -13.34 -13.51
C ASP A 407 21.82 -13.42 -14.90
N LEU A 408 21.61 -14.51 -15.65
CA LEU A 408 22.05 -14.64 -17.05
C LEU A 408 21.38 -13.62 -17.98
N PHE A 409 20.06 -13.43 -17.87
CA PHE A 409 19.33 -12.40 -18.62
C PHE A 409 19.88 -11.00 -18.30
N GLU A 410 20.17 -10.70 -17.04
CA GLU A 410 20.76 -9.41 -16.63
C GLU A 410 22.14 -9.17 -17.27
N GLN A 411 22.92 -10.24 -17.48
CA GLN A 411 24.21 -10.26 -18.18
C GLN A 411 24.08 -10.29 -19.71
N ASN A 412 22.87 -10.20 -20.26
CA ASN A 412 22.59 -10.27 -21.69
C ASN A 412 22.93 -11.64 -22.34
N MET A 413 23.01 -12.71 -21.54
CA MET A 413 23.19 -14.10 -22.01
C MET A 413 21.84 -14.75 -22.32
N VAL A 414 21.11 -14.19 -23.30
CA VAL A 414 19.71 -14.55 -23.60
C VAL A 414 19.55 -16.01 -24.03
N GLU A 415 20.45 -16.50 -24.88
CA GLU A 415 20.41 -17.88 -25.39
C GLU A 415 20.52 -18.88 -24.26
N ALA A 416 21.58 -18.78 -23.44
CA ALA A 416 21.79 -19.64 -22.27
C ALA A 416 20.63 -19.55 -21.26
N ALA A 417 20.11 -18.35 -21.00
CA ALA A 417 19.01 -18.15 -20.07
C ALA A 417 17.68 -18.74 -20.55
N SER A 418 17.47 -18.81 -21.87
CA SER A 418 16.24 -19.28 -22.50
C SER A 418 16.27 -20.75 -22.90
N MET A 419 17.38 -21.46 -22.64
CA MET A 419 17.52 -22.88 -22.99
C MET A 419 16.43 -23.73 -22.31
N PRO A 420 15.67 -24.56 -23.06
CA PRO A 420 14.72 -25.49 -22.48
C PRO A 420 15.38 -26.48 -21.52
N LEU A 421 14.61 -27.06 -20.61
CA LEU A 421 15.09 -28.12 -19.73
C LEU A 421 15.43 -29.37 -20.55
N THR A 422 16.63 -29.90 -20.36
CA THR A 422 16.99 -31.24 -20.81
C THR A 422 16.49 -32.24 -19.78
N ILE A 423 15.50 -33.06 -20.13
CA ILE A 423 14.97 -34.10 -19.24
C ILE A 423 15.78 -35.38 -19.50
N HIS A 424 16.68 -35.74 -18.58
CA HIS A 424 17.28 -37.07 -18.55
C HIS A 424 16.39 -38.02 -17.75
N VAL A 425 15.86 -39.05 -18.40
CA VAL A 425 15.15 -40.15 -17.74
C VAL A 425 16.18 -41.24 -17.45
N GLU A 426 16.74 -41.27 -16.25
CA GLU A 426 17.52 -42.43 -15.79
C GLU A 426 16.56 -43.56 -15.38
N GLY A 427 16.74 -44.76 -15.94
CA GLY A 427 16.01 -45.96 -15.52
C GLY A 427 15.30 -46.78 -16.60
N VAL A 428 15.55 -46.56 -17.90
CA VAL A 428 15.24 -47.57 -18.92
C VAL A 428 16.54 -48.25 -19.29
N SER A 429 16.78 -49.44 -18.74
CA SER A 429 17.77 -50.35 -19.32
C SER A 429 17.43 -50.49 -20.80
N ALA A 430 18.33 -50.04 -21.67
CA ALA A 430 18.30 -50.45 -23.06
C ALA A 430 18.39 -51.98 -23.04
N VAL A 431 17.26 -52.64 -23.30
CA VAL A 431 17.26 -54.05 -23.66
C VAL A 431 17.95 -54.09 -25.02
N THR A 432 19.26 -54.33 -25.01
CA THR A 432 19.93 -54.86 -26.20
C THR A 432 19.23 -56.17 -26.52
N ASN A 433 18.85 -56.30 -27.78
CA ASN A 433 18.04 -57.39 -28.28
C ASN A 433 18.87 -58.68 -28.42
N GLU A 434 19.43 -59.18 -27.32
CA GLU A 434 20.03 -60.51 -27.23
C GLU A 434 19.72 -61.13 -25.87
N GLN A 435 19.24 -62.37 -25.91
CA GLN A 435 18.85 -63.25 -24.79
C GLN A 435 17.38 -63.16 -24.34
N ALA A 436 16.53 -63.71 -25.19
CA ALA A 436 15.36 -64.46 -24.73
C ALA A 436 15.83 -65.75 -24.01
N ASN A 437 15.69 -65.82 -22.69
CA ASN A 437 15.17 -67.00 -21.99
C ASN A 437 15.07 -66.79 -20.48
N GLY A 438 13.85 -66.94 -19.97
CA GLY A 438 13.58 -67.51 -18.65
C GLY A 438 13.65 -66.58 -17.44
N THR A 439 12.52 -66.56 -16.72
CA THR A 439 12.32 -66.21 -15.29
C THR A 439 11.71 -64.83 -15.02
N GLU A 440 10.71 -64.85 -14.13
CA GLU A 440 9.71 -63.83 -13.78
C GLU A 440 10.22 -62.39 -13.58
N PRO A 441 9.37 -61.36 -13.81
CA PRO A 441 9.77 -59.97 -13.62
C PRO A 441 9.99 -59.66 -12.14
N PRO A 442 11.06 -58.94 -11.75
CA PRO A 442 11.18 -58.42 -10.40
C PRO A 442 10.10 -57.35 -10.21
N LYS A 443 9.44 -57.36 -9.04
CA LYS A 443 8.54 -56.30 -8.59
C LYS A 443 9.33 -54.98 -8.50
N THR A 444 9.23 -54.14 -9.53
CA THR A 444 9.71 -52.76 -9.50
C THR A 444 8.79 -51.95 -8.59
N THR A 445 9.25 -51.66 -7.38
CA THR A 445 8.74 -50.54 -6.59
C THR A 445 8.78 -49.29 -7.45
N ALA A 446 7.60 -48.69 -7.69
CA ALA A 446 7.45 -47.45 -8.42
C ALA A 446 8.15 -46.30 -7.68
N ALA A 447 9.45 -46.14 -7.93
CA ALA A 447 10.15 -44.91 -7.62
C ALA A 447 9.62 -43.83 -8.57
N SER A 448 9.09 -42.74 -7.99
CA SER A 448 8.70 -41.56 -8.76
C SER A 448 9.92 -41.05 -9.54
N PRO A 449 9.81 -40.68 -10.82
CA PRO A 449 10.94 -40.21 -11.60
C PRO A 449 11.58 -39.01 -10.90
N ILE A 450 12.86 -39.16 -10.54
CA ILE A 450 13.66 -38.07 -9.99
C ILE A 450 14.03 -37.18 -11.18
N LEU A 451 13.41 -36.01 -11.26
CA LEU A 451 13.86 -34.94 -12.16
C LEU A 451 15.22 -34.42 -11.67
N LEU A 452 16.29 -34.95 -12.25
CA LEU A 452 17.62 -34.37 -12.21
C LEU A 452 17.66 -33.24 -13.25
N VAL A 453 17.49 -32.02 -12.77
CA VAL A 453 17.78 -30.81 -13.55
C VAL A 453 19.30 -30.71 -13.65
N THR A 454 19.88 -31.21 -14.73
CA THR A 454 21.27 -30.89 -15.05
C THR A 454 21.31 -29.44 -15.51
N LYS A 455 22.25 -28.66 -14.94
CA LYS A 455 22.59 -27.32 -15.43
C LYS A 455 22.88 -27.38 -16.94
N PRO A 456 22.75 -26.27 -17.70
CA PRO A 456 23.11 -26.24 -19.11
C PRO A 456 24.46 -26.93 -19.31
N GLY A 457 24.45 -28.12 -19.89
CA GLY A 457 25.62 -28.99 -19.97
C GLY A 457 26.66 -28.41 -20.90
N ASP A 458 27.92 -28.43 -20.46
CA ASP A 458 29.20 -28.57 -21.19
C ASP A 458 29.45 -27.79 -22.50
N ALA A 459 28.58 -26.85 -22.88
CA ALA A 459 28.70 -26.04 -24.10
C ALA A 459 28.67 -24.53 -23.83
N VAL A 460 28.67 -24.11 -22.56
CA VAL A 460 28.86 -22.69 -22.17
C VAL A 460 30.24 -22.59 -21.52
N PRO A 461 31.09 -21.60 -21.88
CA PRO A 461 32.44 -21.49 -21.33
C PRO A 461 32.40 -21.54 -19.80
N LEU A 462 33.34 -22.31 -19.25
CA LEU A 462 33.48 -22.68 -17.84
C LEU A 462 33.74 -21.45 -16.96
N VAL A 463 32.70 -20.65 -16.76
CA VAL A 463 32.72 -19.49 -15.87
C VAL A 463 32.15 -19.97 -14.53
N THR A 464 32.92 -19.79 -13.47
CA THR A 464 32.56 -20.29 -12.13
C THR A 464 31.19 -19.75 -11.69
N THR A 465 30.44 -20.50 -10.89
CA THR A 465 29.13 -20.05 -10.34
C THR A 465 29.18 -18.70 -9.64
N ALA A 466 30.35 -18.30 -9.12
CA ALA A 466 30.59 -16.98 -8.54
C ALA A 466 30.61 -15.84 -9.58
N ALA A 467 31.00 -16.13 -10.83
CA ALA A 467 31.04 -15.16 -11.92
C ALA A 467 29.69 -15.01 -12.65
N HIS A 468 28.76 -15.96 -12.49
CA HIS A 468 27.38 -15.83 -13.00
C HIS A 468 26.45 -15.08 -12.04
N ARG A 469 26.74 -15.03 -10.74
CA ARG A 469 25.81 -14.50 -9.73
C ARG A 469 26.03 -13.00 -9.52
N LEU A 470 25.13 -12.18 -10.05
CA LEU A 470 25.11 -10.74 -9.76
C LEU A 470 24.37 -10.51 -8.44
N SER A 471 25.06 -9.94 -7.43
CA SER A 471 24.40 -9.62 -6.17
C SER A 471 23.20 -8.69 -6.41
N ALA A 472 22.04 -9.10 -5.91
CA ALA A 472 20.83 -8.28 -5.89
C ALA A 472 20.98 -7.02 -5.02
N VAL A 473 21.95 -7.06 -4.10
CA VAL A 473 22.31 -6.00 -3.16
C VAL A 473 23.80 -5.76 -3.36
N THR A 474 24.16 -4.81 -4.22
CA THR A 474 25.55 -4.35 -4.26
C THR A 474 25.88 -3.80 -2.87
N LEU A 475 26.75 -4.49 -2.11
CA LEU A 475 27.39 -3.84 -0.97
C LEU A 475 28.05 -2.58 -1.53
N PRO A 476 27.82 -1.39 -0.96
CA PRO A 476 28.50 -0.20 -1.45
C PRO A 476 30.01 -0.40 -1.29
N GLN A 477 30.72 -0.70 -2.37
CA GLN A 477 32.04 -0.14 -2.56
C GLN A 477 31.81 1.31 -2.99
N PRO A 478 32.37 2.31 -2.30
CA PRO A 478 32.21 3.69 -2.72
C PRO A 478 32.88 3.85 -4.08
N ALA A 479 32.08 3.90 -5.15
CA ALA A 479 32.51 4.55 -6.37
C ALA A 479 32.66 6.02 -6.02
N ALA A 480 33.89 6.45 -5.78
CA ALA A 480 34.22 7.84 -5.52
C ALA A 480 33.66 8.69 -6.67
N GLN A 481 32.73 9.59 -6.35
CA GLN A 481 32.57 10.78 -7.17
C GLN A 481 33.93 11.49 -7.15
N PRO A 482 34.42 12.06 -8.27
CA PRO A 482 35.57 12.95 -8.17
C PRO A 482 35.16 14.07 -7.23
N LEU A 483 35.72 14.03 -6.02
CA LEU A 483 35.50 15.03 -4.98
C LEU A 483 35.83 16.38 -5.61
N SER A 484 34.94 17.37 -5.45
CA SER A 484 35.30 18.75 -5.76
C SER A 484 36.50 19.15 -4.93
N ASP A 485 37.28 20.16 -5.37
CA ASP A 485 38.49 20.56 -4.64
C ASP A 485 38.17 20.94 -3.18
N VAL A 486 37.03 21.62 -2.97
CA VAL A 486 36.48 21.92 -1.63
C VAL A 486 36.14 20.67 -0.81
N GLN A 487 35.69 19.58 -1.46
CA GLN A 487 35.40 18.32 -0.77
C GLN A 487 36.66 17.53 -0.44
N ARG A 488 37.72 17.62 -1.27
CA ARG A 488 39.04 17.01 -0.96
C ARG A 488 39.70 17.74 0.20
N GLU A 489 39.75 19.06 0.15
CA GLU A 489 40.29 19.90 1.22
C GLU A 489 39.54 19.65 2.55
N ARG A 490 38.21 19.52 2.50
CA ARG A 490 37.42 19.19 3.69
C ARG A 490 37.69 17.77 4.22
N MET A 491 37.95 16.81 3.34
CA MET A 491 38.32 15.44 3.75
C MET A 491 39.72 15.40 4.37
N GLU A 492 40.70 16.09 3.78
CA GLU A 492 42.05 16.20 4.33
C GLU A 492 42.02 16.86 5.73
N LEU A 493 41.23 17.93 5.91
CA LEU A 493 41.04 18.54 7.22
C LEU A 493 40.41 17.58 8.25
N ILE A 494 39.46 16.75 7.84
CA ILE A 494 38.84 15.75 8.73
C ILE A 494 39.85 14.64 9.08
N ASP A 495 40.66 14.19 8.12
CA ASP A 495 41.67 13.16 8.35
C ASP A 495 42.78 13.65 9.31
N VAL A 496 43.22 14.89 9.12
CA VAL A 496 44.14 15.56 10.06
C VAL A 496 43.47 15.72 11.43
N PHE A 497 42.20 16.14 11.51
CA PHE A 497 41.48 16.27 12.77
C PHE A 497 41.36 14.93 13.51
N GLU A 498 41.12 13.83 12.79
CA GLU A 498 40.91 12.50 13.36
C GLU A 498 42.21 11.72 13.57
N SER A 499 43.35 12.27 13.18
CA SER A 499 44.66 11.65 13.32
C SER A 499 44.94 11.19 14.75
N PRO A 500 45.65 10.05 14.96
CA PRO A 500 45.81 9.42 16.28
C PRO A 500 46.40 10.33 17.37
N HIS A 501 47.28 11.26 17.00
CA HIS A 501 47.90 12.22 17.91
C HIS A 501 46.99 13.40 18.27
N ASN A 502 45.88 13.62 17.56
CA ASN A 502 44.88 14.63 17.86
C ASN A 502 43.78 14.05 18.74
N LEU A 503 43.96 14.18 20.06
CA LEU A 503 43.14 13.50 21.05
C LEU A 503 41.85 14.26 21.35
N PRO A 504 40.70 13.57 21.49
CA PRO A 504 39.50 14.18 22.08
C PRO A 504 39.83 14.79 23.44
N VAL A 505 39.24 15.95 23.77
CA VAL A 505 39.50 16.66 25.04
C VAL A 505 39.40 15.75 26.28
N ALA A 506 38.49 14.77 26.27
CA ALA A 506 38.36 13.80 27.36
C ALA A 506 39.55 12.84 27.47
N ALA A 507 40.08 12.36 26.35
CA ALA A 507 41.25 11.48 26.30
C ALA A 507 42.53 12.25 26.68
N TYR A 508 42.70 13.46 26.14
CA TYR A 508 43.81 14.34 26.52
C TYR A 508 43.80 14.67 28.02
N ALA A 509 42.62 15.03 28.58
CA ALA A 509 42.48 15.32 30.01
C ALA A 509 42.92 14.14 30.90
N LYS A 510 42.60 12.91 30.48
CA LYS A 510 43.01 11.68 31.17
C LYS A 510 44.54 11.51 31.16
N LEU A 511 45.19 11.72 30.02
CA LEU A 511 46.66 11.62 29.91
C LEU A 511 47.38 12.74 30.65
N ALA A 512 46.82 13.96 30.65
CA ALA A 512 47.38 15.11 31.36
C ALA A 512 47.12 15.09 32.88
N GLY A 513 46.35 14.12 33.39
CA GLY A 513 45.97 14.04 34.81
C GLY A 513 45.11 15.23 35.29
N LYS A 514 44.31 15.81 34.39
CA LYS A 514 43.46 16.99 34.67
C LYS A 514 41.98 16.69 34.40
N SER A 515 41.09 17.53 34.92
CA SER A 515 39.66 17.41 34.60
C SER A 515 39.36 17.91 33.19
N ARG A 516 38.34 17.31 32.54
CA ARG A 516 37.85 17.76 31.23
C ARG A 516 37.49 19.25 31.24
N ARG A 517 36.89 19.75 32.34
CA ARG A 517 36.51 21.16 32.49
C ARG A 517 37.73 22.08 32.54
N TRP A 518 38.82 21.64 33.18
CA TRP A 518 40.09 22.37 33.20
C TRP A 518 40.71 22.50 31.81
N ILE A 519 40.76 21.41 31.04
CA ILE A 519 41.27 21.46 29.65
C ILE A 519 40.43 22.39 28.78
N SER A 520 39.10 22.34 28.89
CA SER A 520 38.22 23.26 28.16
C SER A 520 38.37 24.73 28.56
N TYR A 521 38.86 25.01 29.77
CA TYR A 521 39.20 26.37 30.21
C TYR A 521 40.54 26.82 29.61
N GLU A 522 41.57 25.99 29.68
CA GLU A 522 42.90 26.27 29.11
C GLU A 522 42.86 26.52 27.60
N VAL A 523 42.03 25.78 26.87
CA VAL A 523 41.77 26.03 25.43
C VAL A 523 41.15 27.41 25.21
N ARG A 524 40.16 27.80 26.03
CA ARG A 524 39.53 29.14 25.94
C ARG A 524 40.46 30.27 26.36
N ALA A 525 41.37 30.00 27.29
CA ALA A 525 42.38 30.95 27.74
C ALA A 525 43.52 31.12 26.73
N GLY A 526 43.54 30.35 25.64
CA GLY A 526 44.60 30.39 24.62
C GLY A 526 45.91 29.73 25.06
N ASN A 527 45.86 28.86 26.07
CA ASN A 527 47.02 28.15 26.61
C ASN A 527 47.21 26.76 26.01
N LEU A 528 46.19 26.22 25.31
CA LEU A 528 46.25 24.95 24.59
C LEU A 528 45.73 25.15 23.18
N LEU A 529 46.44 24.58 22.21
CA LEU A 529 46.01 24.50 20.83
C LEU A 529 44.93 23.43 20.72
N ALA A 530 43.75 23.81 20.23
CA ALA A 530 42.67 22.88 19.96
C ALA A 530 42.12 23.10 18.55
N LEU A 531 42.07 22.01 17.80
CA LEU A 531 41.42 21.96 16.50
C LEU A 531 39.92 21.79 16.68
N ASN A 532 39.13 22.39 15.78
CA ASN A 532 37.69 22.26 15.75
C ASN A 532 37.21 22.08 14.30
N VAL A 533 36.24 21.18 14.10
CA VAL A 533 35.57 20.95 12.82
C VAL A 533 34.06 20.88 13.04
N GLY A 534 33.36 21.98 12.75
CA GLY A 534 31.90 22.06 12.84
C GLY A 534 31.34 21.59 14.19
N ASN A 535 30.50 20.56 14.17
CA ASN A 535 29.88 19.96 15.35
C ASN A 535 30.64 18.75 15.92
N ARG A 536 31.85 18.43 15.42
CA ARG A 536 32.64 17.25 15.85
C ARG A 536 33.44 17.46 17.15
N GLY A 537 33.27 18.62 17.79
CA GLY A 537 33.93 18.96 19.04
C GLY A 537 35.39 19.36 18.86
N GLN A 538 36.11 19.48 19.98
CA GLN A 538 37.51 19.90 20.01
C GLN A 538 38.46 18.71 20.18
N ARG A 539 39.60 18.76 19.50
CA ARG A 539 40.71 17.83 19.69
C ARG A 539 42.01 18.60 19.97
N VAL A 540 42.78 18.10 20.90
CA VAL A 540 44.04 18.69 21.37
C VAL A 540 45.18 17.76 20.95
N PRO A 541 46.19 18.26 20.22
CA PRO A 541 47.36 17.46 19.89
C PRO A 541 48.09 16.98 21.16
N ASP A 542 48.51 15.72 21.17
CA ASP A 542 49.30 15.12 22.25
C ASP A 542 50.68 15.78 22.44
N TRP A 543 51.09 16.63 21.50
CA TRP A 543 52.31 17.44 21.58
C TRP A 543 52.39 18.27 22.86
N HIS A 544 51.26 18.70 23.40
CA HIS A 544 51.22 19.45 24.66
C HIS A 544 51.62 18.63 25.90
N LEU A 545 51.76 17.30 25.77
CA LEU A 545 52.28 16.43 26.84
C LEU A 545 53.82 16.51 26.94
N ASP A 546 54.50 17.01 25.91
CA ASP A 546 55.94 17.28 25.91
C ASP A 546 56.20 18.72 26.37
N PRO A 547 57.03 18.96 27.42
CA PRO A 547 57.28 20.29 27.96
C PRO A 547 57.85 21.30 26.97
N HIS A 548 58.75 20.88 26.08
CA HIS A 548 59.41 21.80 25.13
C HIS A 548 58.46 22.19 24.00
N LYS A 549 57.67 21.23 23.50
CA LYS A 549 56.63 21.48 22.51
C LYS A 549 55.49 22.32 23.10
N HIS A 550 55.11 22.06 24.34
CA HIS A 550 54.11 22.85 25.06
C HIS A 550 54.53 24.32 25.18
N ALA A 551 55.78 24.59 25.58
CA ALA A 551 56.32 25.94 25.71
C ALA A 551 56.32 26.69 24.36
N LEU A 552 56.74 26.00 23.27
CA LEU A 552 56.68 26.54 21.92
C LEU A 552 55.25 26.90 21.51
N ILE A 553 54.31 25.96 21.64
CA ILE A 553 52.92 26.17 21.20
C ILE A 553 52.26 27.30 22.02
N GLN A 554 52.49 27.35 23.33
CA GLN A 554 51.97 28.44 24.16
C GLN A 554 52.52 29.82 23.76
N ALA A 555 53.82 29.92 23.49
CA ALA A 555 54.41 31.18 23.05
C ALA A 555 53.85 31.63 21.71
N VAL A 556 53.69 30.71 20.76
CA VAL A 556 53.09 30.98 19.44
C VAL A 556 51.62 31.40 19.57
N LEU A 557 50.82 30.74 20.41
CA LEU A 557 49.42 31.12 20.68
C LEU A 557 49.31 32.53 21.28
N LYS A 558 50.19 32.87 22.24
CA LYS A 558 50.21 34.20 22.88
C LYS A 558 50.60 35.32 21.92
N LEU A 559 51.52 35.05 20.99
CA LEU A 559 51.97 36.01 19.98
C LEU A 559 50.97 36.17 18.80
N ASN A 560 50.03 35.24 18.64
CA ASN A 560 49.08 35.19 17.52
C ASN A 560 47.64 34.94 18.01
N ARG A 561 47.15 35.75 18.95
CA ARG A 561 45.84 35.53 19.63
C ARG A 561 44.64 35.46 18.69
N ASP A 562 44.70 36.12 17.54
CA ASP A 562 43.60 36.21 16.57
C ASP A 562 43.74 35.24 15.39
N ALA A 563 44.78 34.40 15.37
CA ALA A 563 45.00 33.45 14.28
C ALA A 563 44.12 32.19 14.43
N ASP A 564 43.65 31.66 13.30
CA ASP A 564 42.94 30.38 13.23
C ASP A 564 43.83 29.25 13.82
N PRO A 565 43.34 28.45 14.79
CA PRO A 565 44.06 27.29 15.31
C PRO A 565 44.60 26.35 14.24
N TRP A 566 43.89 26.19 13.10
CA TRP A 566 44.36 25.39 11.97
C TRP A 566 45.62 25.98 11.32
N LYS A 567 45.69 27.31 11.20
CA LYS A 567 46.86 28.02 10.66
C LYS A 567 48.09 27.80 11.53
N ILE A 568 47.93 27.88 12.85
CA ILE A 568 48.99 27.63 13.82
C ILE A 568 49.45 26.16 13.76
N TYR A 569 48.50 25.23 13.71
CA TYR A 569 48.77 23.80 13.62
C TYR A 569 49.58 23.45 12.35
N HIS A 570 49.23 24.00 11.19
CA HIS A 570 49.98 23.79 9.96
C HIS A 570 51.37 24.45 10.00
N ALA A 571 51.48 25.66 10.52
CA ALA A 571 52.77 26.35 10.67
C ALA A 571 53.75 25.59 11.59
N LEU A 572 53.23 24.88 12.59
CA LEU A 572 54.02 24.04 13.49
C LEU A 572 54.59 22.78 12.80
N LEU A 573 53.86 22.23 11.83
CA LEU A 573 54.23 21.02 11.08
C LEU A 573 55.06 21.31 9.82
N LYS A 574 55.08 22.55 9.33
CA LYS A 574 55.81 22.92 8.11
C LYS A 574 57.33 22.75 8.31
N PRO A 575 58.03 21.93 7.49
CA PRO A 575 59.48 21.79 7.58
C PRO A 575 60.20 23.07 7.16
N ARG A 576 61.29 23.44 7.85
CA ARG A 576 61.98 24.72 7.58
C ARG A 576 63.49 24.58 7.52
N GLY A 577 64.10 25.26 6.54
CA GLY A 577 65.56 25.30 6.38
C GLY A 577 66.28 25.81 7.64
N ALA A 578 65.73 26.84 8.30
CA ALA A 578 66.26 27.40 9.54
C ALA A 578 66.28 26.41 10.73
N LEU A 579 65.49 25.33 10.64
CA LEU A 579 65.38 24.23 11.62
C LEU A 579 65.91 22.90 11.04
N GLY A 580 66.85 22.95 10.09
CA GLY A 580 67.48 21.76 9.52
C GLY A 580 66.52 20.90 8.68
N ARG A 581 65.55 21.54 8.01
CA ARG A 581 64.47 20.89 7.23
C ARG A 581 63.55 19.97 8.06
N ARG A 582 63.48 20.18 9.37
CA ARG A 582 62.48 19.54 10.25
C ARG A 582 61.35 20.50 10.60
N SER A 583 60.23 19.97 11.06
CA SER A 583 59.13 20.78 11.59
C SER A 583 59.49 21.39 12.94
N ALA A 584 58.80 22.44 13.36
CA ALA A 584 59.07 23.06 14.66
C ALA A 584 58.76 22.11 15.83
N ILE A 585 57.74 21.26 15.67
CA ILE A 585 57.35 20.23 16.65
C ILE A 585 58.40 19.11 16.79
N GLU A 586 59.14 18.80 15.74
CA GLU A 586 60.18 17.76 15.77
C GLU A 586 61.56 18.31 16.16
N ALA A 587 61.83 19.58 15.87
CA ALA A 587 63.15 20.18 16.06
C ALA A 587 63.32 20.92 17.39
N VAL A 588 62.22 21.24 18.09
CA VAL A 588 62.27 22.07 19.31
C VAL A 588 63.02 21.37 20.45
N THR A 589 63.94 22.13 21.03
CA THR A 589 64.77 21.78 22.19
C THR A 589 64.91 23.04 23.06
N ALA A 590 65.49 22.90 24.26
CA ALA A 590 65.73 24.05 25.13
C ALA A 590 66.59 25.15 24.45
N ASP A 591 67.59 24.76 23.64
CA ASP A 591 68.58 25.67 23.07
C ASP A 591 68.10 26.43 21.82
N ASN A 592 67.00 25.98 21.20
CA ASN A 592 66.49 26.57 19.95
C ASN A 592 65.04 27.05 20.04
N LEU A 593 64.47 27.12 21.25
CA LEU A 593 63.07 27.49 21.49
C LEU A 593 62.73 28.87 20.92
N ASP A 594 63.52 29.91 21.21
CA ASP A 594 63.26 31.28 20.72
C ASP A 594 63.30 31.36 19.20
N LYS A 595 64.25 30.62 18.59
CA LYS A 595 64.36 30.51 17.13
C LYS A 595 63.14 29.82 16.54
N ALA A 596 62.66 28.73 17.15
CA ALA A 596 61.45 28.04 16.71
C ALA A 596 60.20 28.93 16.84
N ILE A 597 60.06 29.67 17.96
CA ILE A 597 58.94 30.60 18.20
C ILE A 597 58.90 31.69 17.14
N MET A 598 60.05 32.33 16.87
CA MET A 598 60.16 33.41 15.89
C MET A 598 59.73 32.92 14.51
N VAL A 599 60.31 31.81 14.05
CA VAL A 599 60.06 31.31 12.70
C VAL A 599 58.60 30.84 12.54
N VAL A 600 57.99 30.23 13.57
CA VAL A 600 56.56 29.84 13.52
C VAL A 600 55.66 31.05 13.52
N SER A 601 55.93 32.04 14.37
CA SER A 601 55.09 33.24 14.47
C SER A 601 55.14 34.10 13.21
N THR A 602 56.30 34.20 12.55
CA THR A 602 56.43 34.91 11.27
C THR A 602 55.59 34.26 10.17
N ASP A 603 55.64 32.93 10.03
CA ASP A 603 54.86 32.18 9.02
C ASP A 603 53.34 32.24 9.30
N VAL A 604 52.93 32.25 10.59
CA VAL A 604 51.52 32.47 10.96
C VAL A 604 51.04 33.88 10.58
N LYS A 605 51.93 34.89 10.59
CA LYS A 605 51.59 36.27 10.19
C LYS A 605 51.61 36.46 8.67
N GLU A 606 52.58 35.87 7.98
CA GLU A 606 52.81 36.05 6.55
C GLU A 606 51.98 35.11 5.65
N GLY A 607 51.51 33.97 6.17
CA GLY A 607 50.76 33.01 5.36
C GLY A 607 49.34 33.47 5.02
N GLU A 608 48.94 33.44 3.75
CA GLU A 608 47.53 33.52 3.36
C GLU A 608 46.83 32.20 3.74
N TRP A 609 45.85 32.28 4.66
CA TRP A 609 44.95 31.16 4.98
C TRP A 609 43.54 31.58 4.66
N PHE A 610 42.89 30.91 3.71
CA PHE A 610 41.49 31.15 3.38
C PHE A 610 40.62 30.35 4.36
N PRO A 611 39.85 31.00 5.25
CA PRO A 611 38.89 30.28 6.08
C PRO A 611 37.81 29.70 5.17
N LEU A 612 37.71 28.38 5.09
CA LEU A 612 36.50 27.74 4.59
C LEU A 612 35.36 28.22 5.49
N GLN A 613 34.49 29.11 4.98
CA GLN A 613 33.30 29.56 5.70
C GLN A 613 32.46 28.33 6.03
N VAL A 614 32.54 27.90 7.29
CA VAL A 614 31.74 26.81 7.83
C VAL A 614 30.34 27.37 8.10
N ALA A 615 29.43 27.19 7.14
CA ALA A 615 27.99 27.22 7.38
C ALA A 615 27.49 25.82 7.76
#